data_AF-A0A917YW41-F1
#
_entry.id   AF-A0A917YW41-F1
#
_cell.length_a   1.000
_cell.length_b   1.000
_cell.length_c   1.000
_cell.angle_alpha   90.00
_cell.angle_beta   90.00
_cell.angle_gamma   90.00
#
_symmetry.space_group_name_H-M   'P 1'
#
loop_
_entity.id
_entity.type
_entity.pdbx_description
1 polymer ?
#
loop_
_entity_poly.entity_id
_entity_poly.type
_entity_poly.pdbx_seq_one_letter_code
_entity_poly.pdbx_strand_id
1 'polypeptide(L)'
;MLKDLFIKYNSKYHYWDFEEVRQWQNIRDKGALRFILFEGLVKWGLISFSIFIALLLAILDIHSTEIPLIALVWSVAACLYGYGIWLGTHLSYKRHCNTTPSY
;
A
#
# COMPACT_ATOMS: atom_id res chain seq x y z
N MET A 1 -20.10 -2.08 8.41
CA MET A 1 -19.25 -3.08 9.08
C MET A 1 -18.04 -3.48 8.22
N LEU A 2 -18.21 -4.19 7.09
CA LEU A 2 -17.07 -4.68 6.29
C LEU A 2 -16.21 -3.54 5.68
N LYS A 3 -16.86 -2.49 5.19
CA LYS A 3 -16.19 -1.26 4.72
C LYS A 3 -15.43 -0.53 5.84
N ASP A 4 -15.98 -0.51 7.06
CA ASP A 4 -15.34 0.15 8.21
C ASP A 4 -14.09 -0.60 8.66
N LEU A 5 -14.14 -1.94 8.66
CA LEU A 5 -12.97 -2.78 8.93
C LEU A 5 -11.91 -2.58 7.84
N PHE A 6 -12.31 -2.57 6.56
CA PHE A 6 -11.38 -2.34 5.47
C PHE A 6 -10.67 -0.99 5.61
N ILE A 7 -11.41 0.09 5.88
CA ILE A 7 -10.83 1.42 6.15
C ILE A 7 -9.90 1.37 7.37
N LYS A 8 -10.31 0.70 8.45
CA LYS A 8 -9.50 0.60 9.66
C LYS A 8 -8.16 -0.11 9.42
N TYR A 9 -8.12 -1.18 8.61
CA TYR A 9 -6.88 -1.93 8.40
C TYR A 9 -6.05 -1.43 7.22
N ASN A 10 -6.65 -0.72 6.26
CA ASN A 10 -5.97 -0.31 5.04
C ASN A 10 -5.87 1.21 4.89
N SER A 11 -6.36 2.01 5.85
CA SER A 11 -6.12 3.46 5.81
C SER A 11 -4.76 3.77 6.41
N LYS A 12 -3.97 4.58 5.71
CA LYS A 12 -2.72 5.12 6.22
C LYS A 12 -2.95 6.12 7.37
N TYR A 13 -4.08 6.83 7.33
CA TYR A 13 -4.47 7.84 8.31
C TYR A 13 -5.75 7.40 9.04
N HIS A 14 -5.69 7.36 10.37
CA HIS A 14 -6.84 6.99 11.21
C HIS A 14 -7.60 8.21 11.72
N TYR A 15 -6.87 9.30 11.95
CA TYR A 15 -7.38 10.63 12.21
C TYR A 15 -6.96 11.51 11.03
N TRP A 16 -7.63 12.64 10.87
CA TRP A 16 -7.36 13.59 9.81
C TRP A 16 -7.16 14.96 10.43
N ASP A 17 -5.90 15.38 10.53
CA ASP A 17 -5.53 16.77 10.79
C ASP A 17 -5.34 17.54 9.48
N PHE A 18 -5.08 18.85 9.59
CA PHE A 18 -4.92 19.71 8.43
C PHE A 18 -3.70 19.32 7.56
N GLU A 19 -2.64 18.81 8.18
CA GLU A 19 -1.40 18.43 7.50
C GLU A 19 -1.57 17.08 6.78
N GLU A 20 -2.21 16.09 7.41
CA GLU A 20 -2.55 14.78 6.85
C GLU A 20 -3.49 14.93 5.65
N VAL A 21 -4.48 15.83 5.74
CA VAL A 21 -5.36 16.18 4.62
C VAL A 21 -4.54 16.74 3.45
N ARG A 22 -3.64 17.70 3.71
CA ARG A 22 -2.80 18.31 2.69
C ARG A 22 -1.85 17.29 2.05
N GLN A 23 -1.23 16.43 2.85
CA GLN A 23 -0.35 15.36 2.39
C GLN A 23 -1.10 14.36 1.52
N TRP A 24 -2.29 13.93 1.95
CA TRP A 24 -3.11 13.02 1.17
C TRP A 24 -3.59 13.65 -0.14
N GLN A 25 -3.99 14.92 -0.15
CA GLN A 25 -4.32 15.63 -1.39
C GLN A 25 -3.13 15.67 -2.36
N ASN A 26 -1.94 16.02 -1.88
CA ASN A 26 -0.72 16.01 -2.70
C ASN A 26 -0.40 14.60 -3.25
N ILE A 27 -0.65 13.55 -2.46
CA ILE A 27 -0.47 12.15 -2.88
C ILE A 27 -1.53 11.76 -3.91
N ARG A 28 -2.78 12.17 -3.68
CA ARG A 28 -3.93 11.94 -4.55
C ARG A 28 -3.73 12.57 -5.93
N ASP A 29 -3.27 13.81 -5.98
CA ASP A 29 -3.04 14.58 -7.20
C ASP A 29 -1.92 13.98 -8.05
N LYS A 30 -0.94 13.34 -7.41
CA LYS A 30 0.13 12.57 -8.07
C LYS A 30 -0.36 11.24 -8.67
N GLY A 31 -1.58 10.82 -8.35
CA GLY A 31 -2.26 9.66 -8.93
C GLY A 31 -2.02 8.34 -8.20
N ALA A 32 -3.01 7.45 -8.31
CA ALA A 32 -3.04 6.15 -7.65
C ALA A 32 -1.88 5.24 -8.07
N LEU A 33 -1.57 5.17 -9.37
CA LEU A 33 -0.50 4.33 -9.90
C LEU A 33 0.85 4.68 -9.28
N ARG A 34 1.15 5.97 -9.14
CA ARG A 34 2.42 6.41 -8.55
C ARG A 34 2.50 6.00 -7.08
N PHE A 35 1.41 6.11 -6.33
CA PHE A 35 1.37 5.64 -4.95
C PHE A 35 1.54 4.12 -4.84
N ILE A 36 0.87 3.34 -5.68
CA ILE A 36 0.97 1.88 -5.66
C ILE A 36 2.39 1.44 -5.97
N LEU A 37 3.04 2.06 -6.95
CA LEU A 37 4.42 1.74 -7.31
C LEU A 37 5.40 2.19 -6.22
N PHE A 38 5.30 3.41 -5.69
CA PHE A 38 6.28 3.89 -4.70
C PHE A 38 6.05 3.29 -3.31
N GLU A 39 4.82 3.33 -2.82
CA GLU A 39 4.50 2.85 -1.48
C GLU A 39 4.37 1.33 -1.47
N GLY A 40 3.58 0.77 -2.40
CA GLY A 40 3.38 -0.68 -2.49
C GLY A 40 4.62 -1.42 -2.94
N LEU A 41 5.12 -1.13 -4.15
CA LEU A 41 6.22 -1.90 -4.76
C LEU A 41 7.60 -1.52 -4.22
N VAL A 42 7.97 -0.23 -4.21
CA VAL A 42 9.34 0.21 -3.90
C VAL A 42 9.63 0.16 -2.40
N LYS A 43 8.75 0.71 -1.55
CA LYS A 43 8.98 0.67 -0.10
C LYS A 43 8.70 -0.71 0.48
N TRP A 44 7.48 -1.21 0.34
CA TRP A 44 7.09 -2.43 1.02
C TRP A 44 7.47 -3.69 0.23
N GLY A 45 7.24 -3.70 -1.08
CA GLY A 45 7.54 -4.82 -1.96
C GLY A 45 9.03 -5.18 -2.02
N LEU A 46 9.90 -4.19 -2.25
CA LEU A 46 11.34 -4.45 -2.39
C LEU A 46 11.99 -4.89 -1.07
N ILE A 47 11.60 -4.26 0.06
CA ILE A 47 12.10 -4.62 1.38
C ILE A 47 11.63 -6.04 1.76
N SER A 48 10.32 -6.32 1.65
CA SER A 48 9.77 -7.64 1.97
C SER A 48 10.35 -8.73 1.07
N PHE A 49 10.43 -8.49 -0.24
CA PHE A 49 11.05 -9.41 -1.19
C PHE A 49 12.50 -9.72 -0.81
N SER A 50 13.30 -8.71 -0.48
CA SER A 50 14.71 -8.90 -0.10
C SER A 50 14.86 -9.76 1.15
N ILE A 51 14.00 -9.56 2.15
CA ILE A 51 14.01 -10.37 3.38
C ILE A 51 13.57 -11.81 3.08
N PHE A 52 12.46 -11.97 2.34
CA PHE A 52 11.91 -13.30 2.03
C PHE A 52 12.82 -14.11 1.12
N ILE A 53 13.41 -13.50 0.09
CA ILE A 53 14.30 -14.23 -0.81
C ILE A 53 15.59 -14.66 -0.09
N ALA A 54 16.13 -13.83 0.81
CA ALA A 54 17.28 -14.20 1.62
C ALA A 54 16.96 -15.38 2.56
N LEU A 55 15.78 -15.37 3.17
CA LEU A 55 15.31 -16.46 4.03
C LEU A 55 15.05 -17.75 3.23
N LEU A 56 14.42 -17.62 2.07
CA LEU A 56 14.11 -18.75 1.19
C LEU A 56 15.39 -19.42 0.66
N LEU A 57 16.38 -18.64 0.23
CA LEU A 57 17.69 -19.16 -0.20
C LEU A 57 18.47 -19.84 0.94
N ALA A 58 18.21 -19.47 2.19
CA ALA A 58 18.86 -20.09 3.36
C ALA A 58 18.20 -21.41 3.78
N ILE A 59 16.93 -21.62 3.43
CA ILE A 59 16.13 -22.78 3.89
C ILE A 59 15.91 -23.80 2.77
N LEU A 60 15.77 -23.33 1.53
CA LEU A 60 15.39 -24.13 0.37
C LEU A 60 16.49 -24.07 -0.68
N ASP A 61 16.66 -25.17 -1.40
CA ASP A 61 17.56 -25.25 -2.55
C ASP A 61 16.88 -24.67 -3.79
N ILE A 62 16.76 -23.34 -3.82
CA ILE A 62 16.11 -22.60 -4.90
C ILE A 62 17.09 -22.35 -6.03
N HIS A 63 16.74 -22.83 -7.22
CA HIS A 63 17.51 -22.53 -8.42
C HIS A 63 17.33 -21.08 -8.85
N SER A 64 18.40 -20.45 -9.36
CA SER A 64 18.37 -19.05 -9.81
C SER A 64 17.33 -18.77 -10.91
N THR A 65 16.88 -19.80 -11.63
CA THR A 65 15.81 -19.73 -12.64
C THR A 65 14.43 -19.51 -12.05
N GLU A 66 14.21 -19.80 -10.76
CA GLU A 66 12.92 -19.64 -10.08
C GLU A 66 12.76 -18.24 -9.47
N ILE A 67 13.87 -17.55 -9.23
CA ILE A 67 13.90 -16.19 -8.64
C ILE A 67 13.04 -15.18 -9.42
N PRO A 68 13.06 -15.13 -10.78
CA PRO A 68 12.21 -14.19 -11.52
C PRO A 68 10.72 -14.44 -11.32
N LEU A 69 10.30 -15.70 -11.20
CA LEU A 69 8.89 -16.05 -10.97
C LEU A 69 8.46 -15.66 -9.55
N ILE A 70 9.32 -15.92 -8.55
CA ILE A 70 9.09 -15.50 -7.16
C ILE A 70 9.00 -13.96 -7.08
N ALA A 71 9.90 -13.25 -7.77
CA ALA A 71 9.89 -11.79 -7.82
C ALA A 71 8.63 -11.23 -8.48
N LEU A 72 8.13 -11.88 -9.54
CA LEU A 72 6.90 -11.46 -10.22
C LEU A 72 5.67 -11.64 -9.34
N VAL A 73 5.54 -12.79 -8.67
CA VAL A 73 4.44 -13.04 -7.72
C VAL A 73 4.47 -12.03 -6.57
N TRP A 74 5.65 -11.76 -6.00
CA TRP A 74 5.80 -10.74 -4.95
C TRP A 74 5.49 -9.33 -5.43
N SER A 75 5.88 -8.99 -6.65
CA SER A 75 5.57 -7.68 -7.24
C SER A 75 4.06 -7.47 -7.39
N VAL A 76 3.33 -8.51 -7.83
CA VAL A 76 1.86 -8.46 -7.91
C VAL A 76 1.23 -8.32 -6.52
N ALA A 77 1.70 -9.08 -5.53
CA ALA A 77 1.22 -8.99 -4.16
C ALA A 77 1.45 -7.59 -3.55
N ALA A 78 2.63 -7.00 -3.79
CA ALA A 78 2.97 -5.65 -3.33
C ALA A 78 2.11 -4.57 -4.01
N CYS A 79 1.81 -4.72 -5.31
CA CYS A 79 0.86 -3.85 -6.00
C CYS A 79 -0.56 -3.95 -5.44
N LEU A 80 -1.05 -5.16 -5.16
CA LEU A 80 -2.36 -5.37 -4.54
C LEU A 80 -2.43 -4.75 -3.15
N TYR A 81 -1.36 -4.89 -2.36
CA TYR A 81 -1.24 -4.25 -1.05
C TYR A 81 -1.28 -2.72 -1.15
N GLY A 82 -0.46 -2.12 -2.03
CA GLY A 82 -0.46 -0.68 -2.27
C GLY A 82 -1.82 -0.15 -2.75
N TYR A 83 -2.51 -0.91 -3.59
CA TYR A 83 -3.86 -0.59 -4.05
C TYR A 83 -4.88 -0.63 -2.90
N GLY A 84 -4.79 -1.66 -2.05
CA GLY A 84 -5.61 -1.77 -0.84
C GLY A 84 -5.45 -0.56 0.07
N ILE A 85 -4.20 -0.15 0.31
CA ILE A 85 -3.92 1.03 1.14
C ILE A 85 -4.47 2.32 0.51
N TRP A 86 -4.26 2.49 -0.79
CA TRP A 86 -4.79 3.65 -1.50
C TRP A 86 -6.31 3.73 -1.36
N LEU A 87 -7.00 2.62 -1.60
CA LEU A 87 -8.46 2.56 -1.54
C LEU A 87 -8.97 2.81 -0.12
N GLY A 88 -8.35 2.18 0.88
CA GLY A 88 -8.69 2.35 2.29
C GLY A 88 -8.54 3.81 2.74
N THR A 89 -7.41 4.42 2.37
CA THR A 89 -7.12 5.82 2.70
C THR A 89 -8.05 6.78 1.95
N HIS A 90 -8.36 6.52 0.68
CA HIS A 90 -9.31 7.32 -0.09
C HIS A 90 -10.72 7.28 0.49
N LEU A 91 -11.17 6.09 0.93
CA LEU A 91 -12.47 5.93 1.58
C LEU A 91 -12.52 6.60 2.95
N SER A 92 -11.43 6.51 3.74
CA SER A 92 -11.28 7.25 5.00
C SER A 92 -11.39 8.75 4.78
N TYR A 93 -10.67 9.28 3.80
CA TYR A 93 -10.67 10.70 3.45
C TYR A 93 -12.07 11.18 3.03
N LYS A 94 -12.73 10.43 2.14
CA LYS A 94 -14.10 10.76 1.70
C LYS A 94 -15.08 10.80 2.88
N ARG A 95 -14.93 9.90 3.86
CA ARG A 95 -15.75 9.91 5.07
C ARG A 95 -15.50 11.15 5.93
N HIS A 96 -14.24 11.56 6.07
CA HIS A 96 -13.88 12.77 6.79
C HIS A 96 -14.51 14.03 6.16
N CYS A 97 -14.38 14.21 4.84
CA CYS A 97 -14.98 15.35 4.13
C CYS A 97 -16.52 15.40 4.24
N ASN A 98 -17.18 14.24 4.30
CA ASN A 98 -18.64 14.18 4.46
C ASN A 98 -19.10 14.52 5.88
N THR A 99 -18.25 14.33 6.90
CA THR A 99 -18.59 14.54 8.32
C THR A 99 -18.27 15.96 8.77
N THR A 100 -17.25 16.58 8.16
CA THR A 100 -16.83 17.96 8.39
C THR A 100 -16.89 18.69 7.05
N PRO A 101 -18.06 19.21 6.63
CA PRO A 101 -18.13 20.11 5.49
C PRO A 101 -17.33 21.36 5.89
N SER A 102 -16.21 21.56 5.20
CA SER A 102 -15.43 22.79 5.28
C SER A 102 -16.35 23.96 4.91
N TYR A 103 -16.69 24.79 5.91
CA TYR A 103 -17.36 26.08 5.75
C TYR A 103 -16.44 27.11 5.11
#